data_AF-A0A531LCJ0-F1
#
_entry.id   AF-A0A531LCJ0-F1
#
_cell.length_a   1.000
_cell.length_b   1.000
_cell.length_c   1.000
_cell.angle_alpha   90.00
_cell.angle_beta   90.00
_cell.angle_gamma   90.00
#
_symmetry.space_group_name_H-M   'P 1'
#
loop_
_entity.id
_entity.type
_entity.pdbx_description
1 polymer ?
#
loop_
_entity_poly.entity_id
_entity_poly.type
_entity_poly.pdbx_seq_one_letter_code
_entity_poly.pdbx_strand_id
1 'polypeptide(L)'
;MDRDLSQTQSSAGASVTVAFIDLAGFSAIADVYGDAAAIDVLEIFESMVREALSGYEPPIKWIGDEAMLSFPEPEVAIQALGALLQA
;
A
#
# COMPACT_ATOMS: atom_id res chain seq x y z
N MET A 1 -4.32 -41.83 26.10
CA MET A 1 -5.03 -40.72 25.45
C MET A 1 -3.93 -39.73 25.13
N ASP A 2 -3.40 -39.77 23.91
CA ASP A 2 -2.15 -39.05 23.57
C ASP A 2 -2.27 -38.49 22.16
N ARG A 3 -3.19 -37.55 21.99
CA ARG A 3 -3.33 -36.71 20.79
C ARG A 3 -3.65 -35.30 21.25
N ASP A 4 -2.61 -34.50 21.51
CA ASP A 4 -2.67 -33.03 21.41
C ASP A 4 -1.31 -32.38 21.70
N LEU A 5 -0.26 -32.77 20.96
CA LEU A 5 1.03 -32.05 20.99
C LEU A 5 1.56 -31.68 19.60
N SER A 6 0.81 -31.95 18.53
CA SER A 6 1.24 -31.68 17.15
C SER A 6 0.61 -30.44 16.50
N GLN A 7 -0.08 -29.57 17.25
CA GLN A 7 -0.64 -28.32 16.71
C GLN A 7 0.19 -27.06 17.00
N THR A 8 1.35 -27.19 17.66
CA THR A 8 2.25 -26.04 17.88
C THR A 8 3.39 -25.98 16.86
N GLN A 9 3.21 -26.55 15.66
CA GLN A 9 4.18 -26.41 14.58
C GLN A 9 4.05 -25.02 13.93
N SER A 10 4.87 -24.10 14.45
CA SER A 10 5.44 -22.94 13.76
C SER A 10 4.48 -21.87 13.22
N SER A 11 3.88 -21.09 14.12
CA SER A 11 3.54 -19.69 13.83
C SER A 11 4.74 -18.76 14.11
N ALA A 12 5.97 -19.20 13.83
CA ALA A 12 7.09 -18.28 13.75
C ALA A 12 6.80 -17.35 12.56
N GLY A 13 6.59 -16.06 12.88
CA GLY A 13 5.91 -15.08 12.03
C GLY A 13 6.37 -15.09 10.57
N ALA A 14 5.40 -15.22 9.66
CA ALA A 14 5.65 -14.97 8.25
C ALA A 14 6.25 -13.56 8.10
N SER A 15 7.43 -13.49 7.48
CA SER A 15 8.02 -12.21 7.09
C SER A 15 7.13 -11.57 6.03
N VAL A 16 6.87 -10.28 6.15
CA VAL A 16 6.11 -9.50 5.19
C VAL A 16 6.87 -8.22 4.89
N THR A 17 6.89 -7.83 3.62
CA THR A 17 7.39 -6.52 3.21
C THR A 17 6.27 -5.52 3.33
N VAL A 18 6.51 -4.43 4.05
CA VAL A 18 5.58 -3.31 4.16
C VAL A 18 6.12 -2.14 3.35
N ALA A 19 5.25 -1.50 2.58
CA ALA A 19 5.57 -0.29 1.84
C ALA A 19 4.53 0.79 2.09
N PHE A 20 4.96 2.03 1.97
CA PHE A 20 4.11 3.22 2.05
C PHE A 20 4.34 4.07 0.81
N ILE A 21 3.26 4.64 0.29
CA ILE A 21 3.26 5.57 -0.85
C ILE A 21 2.56 6.82 -0.37
N ASP A 22 3.20 7.97 -0.51
CA ASP A 22 2.72 9.26 -0.02
C ASP A 22 2.76 10.30 -1.14
N LEU A 23 1.72 11.15 -1.22
CA LEU A 23 1.67 12.25 -2.18
C LEU A 23 2.29 13.51 -1.57
N ALA A 24 3.57 13.73 -1.84
CA ALA A 24 4.30 14.86 -1.30
C ALA A 24 3.61 16.21 -1.58
N GLY A 25 3.41 17.00 -0.51
CA GLY A 25 2.86 18.36 -0.61
C GLY A 25 1.34 18.43 -0.73
N PHE A 26 0.62 17.31 -0.53
CA PHE A 26 -0.84 17.27 -0.60
C PHE A 26 -1.53 18.34 0.26
N SER A 27 -1.06 18.59 1.49
CA SER A 27 -1.63 19.61 2.37
C SER A 27 -1.61 21.01 1.72
N ALA A 28 -0.55 21.35 0.97
CA ALA A 28 -0.47 22.62 0.27
C ALA A 28 -1.47 22.72 -0.90
N ILE A 29 -1.84 21.59 -1.52
CA ILE A 29 -2.87 21.55 -2.55
C ILE A 29 -4.22 21.94 -1.95
N ALA A 30 -4.59 21.31 -0.83
CA ALA A 30 -5.82 21.64 -0.12
C ALA A 30 -5.83 23.10 0.38
N ASP A 31 -4.72 23.58 0.95
CA ASP A 31 -4.61 24.94 1.47
C ASP A 31 -4.75 26.03 0.39
N VAL A 32 -4.17 25.79 -0.81
CA VAL A 32 -4.12 26.80 -1.89
C VAL A 32 -5.31 26.71 -2.84
N TYR A 33 -5.73 25.50 -3.18
CA TYR A 33 -6.74 25.25 -4.22
C TYR A 33 -8.08 24.75 -3.67
N GLY A 34 -8.14 24.43 -2.38
CA GLY A 34 -9.35 23.97 -1.69
C GLY A 34 -9.60 22.47 -1.81
N ASP A 35 -10.51 21.97 -0.97
CA ASP A 35 -10.78 20.54 -0.81
C ASP A 35 -11.22 19.84 -2.10
N ALA A 36 -12.00 20.51 -2.95
CA ALA A 36 -12.46 19.92 -4.21
C ALA A 36 -11.30 19.56 -5.13
N ALA A 37 -10.33 20.48 -5.29
CA ALA A 37 -9.14 20.21 -6.09
C ALA A 37 -8.24 19.15 -5.44
N ALA A 38 -8.17 19.12 -4.11
CA ALA A 38 -7.43 18.09 -3.38
C ALA A 38 -8.06 16.70 -3.58
N ILE A 39 -9.39 16.59 -3.56
CA ILE A 39 -10.11 15.34 -3.83
C ILE A 39 -9.86 14.87 -5.26
N ASP A 40 -9.93 15.76 -6.25
CA ASP A 40 -9.64 15.40 -7.66
C ASP A 40 -8.23 14.80 -7.82
N VAL A 41 -7.24 15.37 -7.11
CA VAL A 41 -5.87 14.84 -7.09
C VAL A 41 -5.78 13.49 -6.39
N LEU A 42 -6.49 13.30 -5.26
CA LEU A 42 -6.56 12.00 -4.58
C LEU A 42 -7.16 10.91 -5.48
N GLU A 43 -8.21 11.22 -6.24
CA GLU A 43 -8.84 10.25 -7.15
C GLU A 43 -7.86 9.77 -8.23
N ILE A 44 -7.05 10.69 -8.77
CA ILE A 44 -5.98 10.35 -9.73
C ILE A 44 -4.92 9.48 -9.06
N PHE A 45 -4.45 9.87 -7.88
CA PHE A 45 -3.46 9.11 -7.11
C PHE A 45 -3.97 7.69 -6.81
N GLU A 46 -5.20 7.55 -6.31
CA GLU A 46 -5.82 6.25 -6.05
C GLU A 46 -5.89 5.40 -7.31
N SER A 47 -6.27 5.98 -8.45
CA SER A 47 -6.33 5.27 -9.72
C SER A 47 -4.96 4.75 -10.14
N MET A 48 -3.91 5.57 -10.02
CA MET A 48 -2.53 5.17 -10.35
C MET A 48 -2.04 4.04 -9.46
N VAL A 49 -2.28 4.13 -8.14
CA VAL A 49 -1.93 3.07 -7.18
C VAL A 49 -2.68 1.78 -7.52
N ARG A 50 -3.98 1.85 -7.83
CA ARG A 50 -4.77 0.66 -8.20
C ARG A 50 -4.27 0.02 -9.49
N GLU A 51 -3.86 0.81 -10.47
CA GLU A 51 -3.29 0.30 -11.72
C GLU A 51 -1.95 -0.39 -11.48
N ALA A 52 -1.05 0.22 -10.71
CA ALA A 52 0.24 -0.38 -10.35
C ALA A 52 0.08 -1.68 -9.54
N LEU A 53 -0.99 -1.79 -8.77
CA LEU A 53 -1.34 -2.99 -8.01
C LEU A 53 -2.17 -4.01 -8.80
N SER A 54 -2.36 -3.82 -10.10
CA SER A 54 -3.03 -4.81 -10.94
C SER A 54 -2.29 -6.16 -10.89
N GLY A 55 -2.93 -7.16 -10.27
CA GLY A 55 -2.33 -8.48 -10.01
C GLY A 55 -1.72 -8.67 -8.62
N TYR A 56 -1.84 -7.67 -7.74
CA TYR A 56 -1.43 -7.71 -6.34
C TYR A 56 -2.61 -7.47 -5.39
N GLU A 57 -2.38 -7.66 -4.10
CA GLU A 57 -3.37 -7.33 -3.06
C GLU A 57 -3.61 -5.81 -2.99
N PRO A 58 -4.84 -5.36 -2.66
CA PRO A 58 -5.13 -3.95 -2.49
C PRO A 58 -4.38 -3.37 -1.27
N PRO A 59 -4.29 -2.03 -1.14
CA PRO A 59 -3.75 -1.41 0.06
C PRO A 59 -4.45 -1.92 1.32
N ILE A 60 -3.66 -2.18 2.37
CA ILE A 60 -4.16 -2.58 3.70
C ILE A 60 -5.05 -1.47 4.25
N LYS A 61 -4.62 -0.22 4.07
CA LYS A 61 -5.36 0.98 4.46
C LYS A 61 -4.91 2.18 3.65
N TRP A 62 -5.83 3.14 3.56
CA TRP A 62 -5.59 4.50 3.13
C TRP A 62 -5.57 5.42 4.37
N ILE A 63 -4.70 6.42 4.36
CA ILE A 63 -4.50 7.38 5.46
C ILE A 63 -4.48 8.79 4.86
N GLY A 64 -5.59 9.22 4.25
CA GLY A 64 -5.61 10.45 3.48
C GLY A 64 -4.88 10.24 2.14
N ASP A 65 -3.79 10.96 1.94
CA ASP A 65 -2.92 10.92 0.76
C ASP A 65 -1.83 9.85 0.80
N GLU A 66 -1.84 9.01 1.84
CA GLU A 66 -0.90 7.90 2.00
C GLU A 66 -1.60 6.53 1.87
N ALA A 67 -0.93 5.57 1.23
CA ALA A 67 -1.35 4.18 1.12
C ALA A 67 -0.35 3.23 1.80
N MET A 68 -0.85 2.32 2.64
CA MET A 68 -0.06 1.24 3.25
C MET A 68 -0.29 -0.08 2.52
N LEU A 69 0.78 -0.78 2.16
CA LEU A 69 0.73 -2.02 1.40
C LEU A 69 1.53 -3.15 2.07
N SER A 70 1.19 -4.39 1.74
CA SER A 70 1.99 -5.57 2.05
C SER A 70 2.32 -6.36 0.81
N PHE A 71 3.55 -6.86 0.76
CA PHE A 71 4.03 -7.79 -0.25
C PHE A 71 4.70 -8.99 0.44
N PRO A 72 4.68 -10.18 -0.18
CA PRO A 72 5.38 -11.34 0.37
C PRO A 72 6.90 -11.11 0.38
N GLU A 73 7.46 -10.51 -0.68
CA GLU A 73 8.90 -10.34 -0.86
C GLU A 73 9.24 -8.89 -1.28
N PRO A 74 10.43 -8.36 -0.92
CA PRO A 74 10.80 -6.98 -1.21
C PRO A 74 11.00 -6.70 -2.71
N GLU A 75 11.49 -7.67 -3.48
CA GLU A 75 11.64 -7.54 -4.93
C GLU A 75 10.30 -7.33 -5.62
N VAL A 76 9.25 -7.99 -5.12
CA VAL A 76 7.87 -7.83 -5.62
C VAL A 76 7.37 -6.42 -5.33
N ALA A 77 7.62 -5.90 -4.12
CA ALA A 77 7.27 -4.52 -3.77
C ALA A 77 7.97 -3.51 -4.69
N ILE A 78 9.27 -3.66 -4.90
CA ILE A 78 10.05 -2.75 -5.78
C ILE A 78 9.53 -2.82 -7.22
N GLN A 79 9.21 -4.01 -7.74
CA GLN A 79 8.69 -4.16 -9.09
C GLN A 79 7.31 -3.51 -9.25
N ALA A 80 6.38 -3.77 -8.33
CA ALA A 80 5.04 -3.20 -8.38
C ALA A 80 5.07 -1.67 -8.23
N LEU A 81 5.80 -1.16 -7.23
CA LEU A 81 5.83 0.25 -6.90
C LEU A 81 6.73 1.06 -7.84
N GLY A 82 7.72 0.43 -8.48
CA GLY A 82 8.57 1.07 -9.48
C GLY A 82 7.79 1.62 -10.68
N ALA A 83 6.62 1.04 -10.98
CA ALA A 83 5.72 1.54 -12.02
C ALA A 83 5.21 2.97 -11.73
N LEU A 84 5.10 3.36 -10.45
CA LEU A 84 4.63 4.68 -10.03
C LEU A 84 5.70 5.77 -10.14
N LEU A 85 6.98 5.40 -10.20
CA LEU A 85 8.10 6.36 -10.25
C LEU A 85 8.43 6.87 -11.66
N GLN A 86 7.83 6.26 -12.69
CA GLN A 86 8.02 6.63 -14.10
C GLN A 86 6.86 7.47 -14.67
N ALA A 87 5.81 7.69 -13.87
CA ALA A 87 4.61 8.41 -14.27
C ALA A 87 4.81 9.94 -14.29
#